data_AF-A0A0K8UHR7-F1
#
_entry.id   AF-A0A0K8UHR7-F1
#
_cell.length_a   1.000
_cell.length_b   1.000
_cell.length_c   1.000
_cell.angle_alpha   90.00
_cell.angle_beta   90.00
_cell.angle_gamma   90.00
#
_symmetry.space_group_name_H-M   'P 1'
#
loop_
_entity.id
_entity.type
_entity.pdbx_description
1 polymer ?
#
loop_
_entity_poly.entity_id
_entity_poly.type
_entity_poly.pdbx_seq_one_letter_code
_entity_poly.pdbx_strand_id
1 'polypeptide(L)'
;MLYVFHVDMGRMMSFDMAVALSSVENLKDTIERMHGIPAVNIVLLVSGGEMLTPSTQVSYYSAGTDTNPIYMFLTGDPRTPPPLPANEPDRDLGEQVERCKQLQPIYSSVEKRAQLALKMFEYARDEEMLCERLVHDQHLQQQGWSAVVANMEDLIDEFRLRFTNFSNAFDRHLERRDGYLELLHNFNDDLIMLGRIPILPGLMSMAEEDFHGFDEFLDPDEVFSRSQSTQKSVLVAGGVPTQQPRSNEKIENISGHITNVDDKNSTTVIKKPKMGTELAGKPATTTDTTTSPVANVNPHSSSSSSSRPTLNLLQWITSKENQNRLQIMCDECIQGLGTFDKDVYAQLKNEVQHILKQAEQTDVREIKGLGDRLCRLEEFRYKIKRLLQDQRELCTAFQQNQSRANDLNDPSILPDLCASHQSQLAVMVTNHQKVREIRRIISKAKDELGVNLHMRLTRIVHVENSMSEFDNRLLFYLRCLRRAERHIQIIEQIHQAPCIYVAAVTEVVRRKIFSGEFRLWATKLAEDFEIIHNEEIRRRQQFNENFDGHFLNKLFPGMNDMPPAFANETPIIFDARLPNITKSDIDMLSSHLPDLAPEIKLPIRRNE
;
A
#
# COMPACT_ATOMS: atom_id res chain seq x y z
N MET A 1 20.61 -27.32 9.33
CA MET A 1 19.99 -26.83 10.57
C MET A 1 19.62 -25.39 10.34
N LEU A 2 18.41 -25.01 10.71
CA LEU A 2 17.95 -23.64 10.75
C LEU A 2 18.12 -23.10 12.18
N TYR A 3 18.55 -21.86 12.33
CA TYR A 3 18.78 -21.23 13.63
C TYR A 3 17.92 -19.97 13.82
N VAL A 4 17.23 -19.92 14.96
CA VAL A 4 16.42 -18.78 15.39
C VAL A 4 16.92 -18.35 16.78
N PHE A 5 17.14 -17.07 16.99
CA PHE A 5 17.69 -16.54 18.24
C PHE A 5 16.65 -15.67 18.97
N HIS A 6 16.20 -16.14 20.12
CA HIS A 6 15.26 -15.42 21.00
C HIS A 6 16.03 -14.31 21.72
N VAL A 7 15.77 -13.04 21.38
CA VAL A 7 16.71 -11.94 21.69
C VAL A 7 16.67 -11.51 23.15
N ASP A 8 15.51 -11.29 23.76
CA ASP A 8 15.42 -10.88 25.17
C ASP A 8 15.86 -12.01 26.12
N MET A 9 15.45 -13.26 25.86
CA MET A 9 15.93 -14.44 26.58
C MET A 9 17.41 -14.76 26.29
N GLY A 10 17.96 -14.23 25.19
CA GLY A 10 19.29 -14.54 24.67
C GLY A 10 19.50 -16.05 24.50
N ARG A 11 18.69 -16.71 23.68
CA ARG A 11 18.72 -18.17 23.49
C ARG A 11 18.67 -18.55 22.02
N MET A 12 19.68 -19.30 21.57
CA MET A 12 19.64 -19.99 20.29
C MET A 12 18.66 -21.19 20.32
N MET A 13 17.89 -21.33 19.25
CA MET A 13 16.90 -22.37 19.01
C MET A 13 17.21 -22.99 17.63
N SER A 14 17.28 -24.32 17.56
CA SER A 14 17.71 -25.04 16.35
C SER A 14 16.62 -25.96 15.82
N PHE A 15 16.43 -25.91 14.50
CA PHE A 15 15.38 -26.61 13.77
C PHE A 15 15.97 -27.40 12.59
N ASP A 16 15.23 -28.40 12.10
CA ASP A 16 15.59 -29.14 10.90
C ASP A 16 15.69 -28.21 9.68
N MET A 17 16.56 -28.54 8.73
CA MET A 17 16.67 -27.80 7.47
C MET A 17 15.37 -27.86 6.64
N ALA A 18 14.55 -28.90 6.81
CA ALA A 18 13.23 -28.99 6.21
C ALA A 18 12.31 -27.81 6.59
N VAL A 19 12.48 -27.22 7.78
CA VAL A 19 11.70 -26.04 8.22
C VAL A 19 12.11 -24.79 7.43
N ALA A 20 13.38 -24.67 7.04
CA ALA A 20 13.85 -23.57 6.19
C ALA A 20 13.21 -23.58 4.80
N LEU A 21 12.82 -24.76 4.30
CA LEU A 21 12.14 -24.93 3.01
C LEU A 21 10.62 -24.70 3.10
N SER A 22 10.08 -24.37 4.28
CA SER A 22 8.66 -24.09 4.52
C SER A 22 8.36 -22.59 4.63
N SER A 23 7.09 -22.22 4.78
CA SER A 23 6.67 -20.83 4.98
C SER A 23 7.10 -20.29 6.35
N VAL A 24 7.23 -18.96 6.46
CA VAL A 24 7.46 -18.27 7.74
C VAL A 24 6.34 -18.56 8.75
N GLU A 25 5.10 -18.71 8.28
CA GLU A 25 3.96 -19.15 9.09
C GLU A 25 4.19 -20.54 9.72
N ASN A 26 4.56 -21.55 8.92
CA ASN A 26 4.87 -22.88 9.45
C ASN A 26 6.10 -22.90 10.38
N LEU A 27 7.06 -21.97 10.22
CA LEU A 27 8.13 -21.77 11.20
C LEU A 27 7.58 -21.28 12.54
N LYS A 28 6.65 -20.30 12.57
CA LYS A 28 5.99 -19.85 13.81
C LYS A 28 5.20 -20.99 14.47
N ASP A 29 4.42 -21.75 13.71
CA ASP A 29 3.70 -22.94 14.21
C ASP A 29 4.63 -24.02 14.77
N THR A 30 5.82 -24.17 14.18
CA THR A 30 6.84 -25.11 14.65
C THR A 30 7.47 -24.62 15.96
N ILE A 31 7.72 -23.31 16.10
CA ILE A 31 8.17 -22.71 17.36
C ILE A 31 7.10 -22.87 18.45
N GLU A 32 5.82 -22.63 18.15
CA GLU A 32 4.72 -22.83 19.09
C GLU A 32 4.65 -24.27 19.57
N ARG A 33 4.67 -25.24 18.65
CA ARG A 33 4.59 -26.67 18.96
C ARG A 33 5.76 -27.18 19.79
N MET A 34 6.96 -26.63 19.58
CA MET A 34 8.20 -27.06 20.26
C MET A 34 8.47 -26.32 21.58
N HIS A 35 7.93 -25.12 21.77
CA HIS A 35 8.28 -24.24 22.90
C HIS A 35 7.09 -23.60 23.62
N GLY A 36 5.85 -23.84 23.17
CA GLY A 36 4.62 -23.32 23.75
C GLY A 36 4.43 -21.80 23.61
N ILE A 37 5.16 -21.17 22.68
CA ILE A 37 5.13 -19.73 22.41
C ILE A 37 4.08 -19.45 21.33
N PRO A 38 2.97 -18.73 21.60
CA PRO A 38 1.89 -18.55 20.62
C PRO A 38 2.40 -17.89 19.34
N ALA A 39 2.14 -18.51 18.17
CA ALA A 39 2.60 -18.06 16.86
C ALA A 39 2.18 -16.60 16.55
N VAL A 40 1.00 -16.21 17.03
CA VAL A 40 0.46 -14.85 16.97
C VAL A 40 1.36 -13.80 17.67
N ASN A 41 2.05 -14.17 18.75
CA ASN A 41 2.94 -13.26 19.49
C ASN A 41 4.37 -13.22 18.92
N ILE A 42 4.71 -14.06 17.95
CA ILE A 42 6.08 -14.19 17.42
C ILE A 42 6.31 -13.17 16.31
N VAL A 43 7.34 -12.34 16.45
CA VAL A 43 7.93 -11.56 15.35
C VAL A 43 9.34 -12.04 15.04
N LEU A 44 9.66 -12.05 13.74
CA LEU A 44 10.91 -12.54 13.19
C LEU A 44 11.51 -11.45 12.29
N LEU A 45 12.75 -11.05 12.57
CA LEU A 45 13.54 -10.12 11.74
C LEU A 45 14.83 -10.82 11.26
N VAL A 46 15.40 -10.36 10.15
CA VAL A 46 16.80 -10.66 9.78
C VAL A 46 17.75 -9.53 10.19
N SER A 47 19.06 -9.81 10.16
CA SER A 47 20.09 -8.76 10.19
C SER A 47 19.80 -7.70 9.13
N GLY A 48 19.65 -6.44 9.54
CA GLY A 48 19.24 -5.32 8.69
C GLY A 48 17.80 -4.83 8.91
N GLY A 49 16.97 -5.57 9.67
CA GLY A 49 15.64 -5.09 10.09
C GLY A 49 14.46 -5.45 9.17
N GLU A 50 14.69 -6.17 8.07
CA GLU A 50 13.60 -6.72 7.27
C GLU A 50 12.80 -7.75 8.08
N MET A 51 11.47 -7.58 8.13
CA MET A 51 10.56 -8.50 8.82
C MET A 51 10.18 -9.69 7.92
N LEU A 52 10.30 -10.90 8.45
CA LEU A 52 9.96 -12.12 7.71
C LEU A 52 8.45 -12.18 7.46
N THR A 53 8.07 -12.42 6.20
CA THR A 53 6.69 -12.28 5.74
C THR A 53 5.96 -13.64 5.68
N PRO A 54 4.73 -13.79 6.23
CA PRO A 54 4.16 -15.11 6.57
C PRO A 54 4.10 -16.13 5.42
N SER A 55 3.71 -15.68 4.23
CA SER A 55 3.53 -16.49 3.01
C SER A 55 4.84 -16.88 2.31
N THR A 56 5.96 -16.26 2.67
CA THR A 56 7.25 -16.44 1.98
C THR A 56 8.02 -17.62 2.57
N GLN A 57 8.82 -18.29 1.75
CA GLN A 57 9.68 -19.39 2.19
C GLN A 57 10.81 -18.87 3.09
N VAL A 58 11.12 -19.54 4.20
CA VAL A 58 12.16 -19.09 5.13
C VAL A 58 13.54 -18.99 4.45
N SER A 59 13.88 -19.92 3.55
CA SER A 59 15.13 -19.91 2.77
C SER A 59 15.21 -18.85 1.66
N TYR A 60 14.19 -18.01 1.48
CA TYR A 60 14.31 -16.78 0.69
C TYR A 60 15.23 -15.76 1.38
N TYR A 61 15.20 -15.73 2.72
CA TYR A 61 15.96 -14.82 3.54
C TYR A 61 17.40 -15.30 3.72
N SER A 62 18.37 -14.41 3.56
CA SER A 62 19.82 -14.70 3.72
C SER A 62 20.26 -14.82 5.19
N ALA A 63 19.48 -15.54 6.00
CA ALA A 63 19.63 -15.68 7.45
C ALA A 63 19.28 -17.11 7.91
N GLY A 64 19.41 -17.36 9.21
CA GLY A 64 19.14 -18.66 9.82
C GLY A 64 20.36 -19.56 10.01
N THR A 65 21.58 -19.01 9.93
CA THR A 65 22.83 -19.70 10.30
C THR A 65 23.16 -19.51 11.78
N ASP A 66 24.16 -20.23 12.27
CA ASP A 66 24.72 -20.06 13.62
C ASP A 66 25.27 -18.65 13.89
N THR A 67 25.77 -18.02 12.83
CA THR A 67 26.49 -16.74 12.79
C THR A 67 25.61 -15.57 12.35
N ASN A 68 24.50 -15.84 11.66
CA ASN A 68 23.47 -14.89 11.26
C ASN A 68 22.08 -15.56 11.41
N PRO A 69 21.59 -15.74 12.65
CA PRO A 69 20.30 -16.38 12.91
C PRO A 69 19.12 -15.48 12.49
N ILE A 70 17.92 -16.05 12.44
CA ILE A 70 16.68 -15.23 12.42
C ILE A 70 16.44 -14.72 13.84
N TYR A 71 16.26 -13.43 14.03
CA TYR A 71 16.03 -12.83 15.35
C TYR A 71 14.55 -12.88 15.72
N MET A 72 14.26 -13.41 16.91
CA MET A 72 12.89 -13.59 17.40
C MET A 72 12.60 -12.70 18.60
N PHE A 73 11.42 -12.06 18.55
CA PHE A 73 10.87 -11.14 19.53
C PHE A 73 9.43 -11.53 19.87
N LEU A 74 8.95 -11.13 21.04
CA LEU A 74 7.59 -11.36 21.50
C LEU A 74 6.84 -10.05 21.72
N THR A 75 5.58 -10.00 21.32
CA THR A 75 4.71 -8.81 21.34
C THR A 75 3.72 -8.77 22.51
N GLY A 76 3.79 -9.74 23.43
CA GLY A 76 2.93 -9.86 24.60
C GLY A 76 3.70 -9.93 25.92
N ASP A 77 2.99 -10.10 27.03
CA ASP A 77 3.54 -10.06 28.38
C ASP A 77 4.78 -10.97 28.60
N PRO A 78 5.76 -10.53 29.40
CA PRO A 78 6.94 -11.31 29.74
C PRO A 78 6.56 -12.61 30.45
N ARG A 79 6.73 -13.74 29.75
CA ARG A 79 6.91 -15.01 30.44
C ARG A 79 8.27 -14.98 31.13
N THR A 80 8.27 -14.75 32.44
CA THR A 80 9.44 -14.96 33.28
C THR A 80 10.01 -16.36 33.02
N PRO A 81 11.27 -16.50 32.60
CA PRO A 81 11.87 -17.81 32.41
C PRO A 81 11.84 -18.56 33.75
N PRO A 82 11.53 -19.87 33.77
CA PRO A 82 11.55 -20.65 35.00
C PRO A 82 12.96 -20.56 35.62
N PRO A 83 13.07 -20.35 36.95
CA PRO A 83 14.36 -20.17 37.60
C PRO A 83 15.24 -21.38 37.32
N LEU A 84 16.46 -21.12 36.83
CA LEU A 84 17.44 -22.17 36.54
C LEU A 84 17.67 -22.99 37.82
N PRO A 85 17.62 -24.34 37.76
CA PRO A 85 17.89 -25.17 38.92
C PRO A 85 19.31 -24.88 39.42
N ALA A 86 19.43 -24.64 40.73
CA ALA A 86 20.70 -24.33 41.39
C ALA A 86 21.59 -25.59 41.42
N ASN A 87 22.31 -25.84 40.33
CA ASN A 87 23.29 -26.91 40.26
C ASN A 87 24.46 -26.60 41.20
N GLU A 88 24.53 -27.37 42.29
CA GLU A 88 25.50 -27.27 43.39
C GLU A 88 26.56 -28.41 43.37
N PRO A 89 27.43 -28.54 42.34
CA PRO A 89 28.63 -29.38 42.42
C PRO A 89 29.85 -28.62 43.01
N ASP A 90 29.77 -27.29 43.13
CA ASP A 90 30.89 -26.40 43.52
C ASP A 90 31.54 -26.81 44.85
N ARG A 91 30.71 -27.18 45.83
CA ARG A 91 31.14 -27.39 47.22
C ARG A 91 32.08 -28.58 47.39
N ASP A 92 31.90 -29.63 46.60
CA ASP A 92 32.68 -30.88 46.72
C ASP A 92 34.11 -30.76 46.16
N LEU A 93 34.42 -29.80 45.27
CA LEU A 93 35.77 -29.67 44.71
C LEU A 93 36.81 -29.18 45.72
N GLY A 94 36.45 -28.16 46.51
CA GLY A 94 37.31 -27.69 47.60
C GLY A 94 37.53 -28.77 48.66
N GLU A 95 36.44 -29.46 49.06
CA GLU A 95 36.50 -30.55 50.01
C GLU A 95 37.31 -31.75 49.48
N GLN A 96 37.20 -32.11 48.19
CA GLN A 96 38.04 -33.13 47.55
C GLN A 96 39.53 -32.78 47.61
N VAL A 97 39.91 -31.52 47.39
CA VAL A 97 41.31 -31.12 47.47
C VAL A 97 41.83 -31.14 48.91
N GLU A 98 41.07 -30.70 49.91
CA GLU A 98 41.48 -30.84 51.32
C GLU A 98 41.58 -32.31 51.76
N ARG A 99 40.64 -33.17 51.37
CA ARG A 99 40.72 -34.63 51.56
C ARG A 99 41.97 -35.21 50.86
N CYS A 100 42.27 -34.78 49.63
CA CYS A 100 43.45 -35.24 48.89
C CYS A 100 44.78 -34.70 49.46
N LYS A 101 44.79 -33.55 50.15
CA LYS A 101 45.99 -33.10 50.87
C LYS A 101 46.36 -34.05 52.00
N GLN A 102 45.38 -34.54 52.77
CA GLN A 102 45.56 -35.43 53.92
C GLN A 102 46.04 -36.86 53.57
N LEU A 103 46.08 -37.24 52.28
CA LEU A 103 46.54 -38.57 51.85
C LEU A 103 48.05 -38.79 52.08
N GLN A 104 48.40 -39.96 52.61
CA GLN A 104 49.77 -40.42 52.86
C GLN A 104 50.63 -40.46 51.57
N PRO A 105 51.96 -40.31 51.65
CA PRO A 105 52.86 -40.30 50.49
C PRO A 105 53.11 -41.72 49.93
N ILE A 106 52.13 -42.23 49.18
CA ILE A 106 52.15 -43.52 48.48
C ILE A 106 51.70 -43.33 47.02
N TYR A 107 52.09 -44.24 46.12
CA TYR A 107 51.79 -44.13 44.67
C TYR A 107 50.29 -43.91 44.37
N SER A 108 49.39 -44.63 45.04
CA SER A 108 47.93 -44.45 44.87
C SER A 108 47.42 -43.07 45.33
N SER A 109 48.17 -42.32 46.14
CA SER A 109 47.87 -40.94 46.49
C SER A 109 48.37 -39.95 45.43
N VAL A 110 49.49 -40.25 44.77
CA VAL A 110 49.99 -39.49 43.60
C VAL A 110 48.97 -39.62 42.46
N GLU A 111 48.51 -40.84 42.19
CA GLU A 111 47.44 -41.14 41.23
C GLU A 111 46.14 -40.38 41.56
N LYS A 112 45.62 -40.47 42.79
CA LYS A 112 44.39 -39.76 43.18
C LYS A 112 44.48 -38.24 43.00
N ARG A 113 45.65 -37.66 43.25
CA ARG A 113 45.89 -36.22 43.03
C ARG A 113 45.94 -35.87 41.54
N ALA A 114 46.52 -36.72 40.71
CA ALA A 114 46.52 -36.54 39.25
C ALA A 114 45.13 -36.73 38.62
N GLN A 115 44.33 -37.70 39.09
CA GLN A 115 42.93 -37.87 38.69
C GLN A 115 42.08 -36.64 39.07
N LEU A 116 42.29 -36.08 40.26
CA LEU A 116 41.59 -34.86 40.70
C LEU A 116 42.02 -33.63 39.88
N ALA A 117 43.31 -33.49 39.56
CA ALA A 117 43.81 -32.44 38.68
C ALA A 117 43.18 -32.50 37.27
N LEU A 118 43.03 -33.70 36.71
CA LEU A 118 42.34 -33.91 35.43
C LEU A 118 40.87 -33.48 35.50
N LYS A 119 40.11 -33.96 36.50
CA LYS A 119 38.70 -33.57 36.73
C LYS A 119 38.54 -32.04 36.84
N MET A 120 39.47 -31.37 37.50
CA MET A 120 39.46 -29.90 37.66
C MET A 120 39.79 -29.15 36.36
N PHE A 121 40.66 -29.69 35.51
CA PHE A 121 40.92 -29.16 34.16
C PHE A 121 39.71 -29.35 33.24
N GLU A 122 39.08 -30.54 33.25
CA GLU A 122 37.88 -30.81 32.46
C GLU A 122 36.73 -29.86 32.83
N TYR A 123 36.44 -29.67 34.12
CA TYR A 123 35.46 -28.68 34.55
C TYR A 123 35.84 -27.24 34.19
N ALA A 124 37.13 -26.88 34.19
CA ALA A 124 37.58 -25.55 33.76
C ALA A 124 37.36 -25.31 32.26
N ARG A 125 37.56 -26.35 31.42
CA ARG A 125 37.25 -26.34 29.99
C ARG A 125 35.75 -26.21 29.74
N ASP A 126 34.93 -26.93 30.50
CA ASP A 126 33.48 -26.90 30.33
C ASP A 126 32.88 -25.54 30.76
N GLU A 127 33.44 -24.90 31.79
CA GLU A 127 33.16 -23.50 32.13
C GLU A 127 33.65 -22.50 31.06
N GLU A 128 34.79 -22.72 30.40
CA GLU A 128 35.24 -21.89 29.28
C GLU A 128 34.25 -21.96 28.11
N MET A 129 33.87 -23.16 27.67
CA MET A 129 32.91 -23.35 26.58
C MET A 129 31.55 -22.72 26.89
N LEU A 130 31.12 -22.75 28.16
CA LEU A 130 29.93 -22.03 28.62
C LEU A 130 30.13 -20.51 28.56
N CYS A 131 31.30 -19.98 28.95
CA CYS A 131 31.58 -18.55 28.88
C CYS A 131 31.68 -18.03 27.45
N GLU A 132 32.34 -18.73 26.53
CA GLU A 132 32.37 -18.33 25.12
C GLU A 132 30.96 -18.29 24.53
N ARG A 133 30.10 -19.26 24.88
CA ARG A 133 28.68 -19.25 24.47
C ARG A 133 27.93 -18.06 25.07
N LEU A 134 28.04 -17.79 26.37
CA LEU A 134 27.35 -16.68 27.02
C LEU A 134 27.82 -15.30 26.52
N VAL A 135 29.05 -15.16 26.05
CA VAL A 135 29.54 -13.94 25.38
C VAL A 135 29.02 -13.85 23.95
N HIS A 136 29.04 -14.96 23.19
CA HIS A 136 28.46 -15.02 21.85
C HIS A 136 26.94 -14.73 21.84
N ASP A 137 26.19 -15.29 22.79
CA ASP A 137 24.77 -14.97 22.99
C ASP A 137 24.59 -13.45 23.16
N GLN A 138 25.44 -12.77 23.94
CA GLN A 138 25.34 -11.31 24.14
C GLN A 138 25.69 -10.49 22.89
N HIS A 139 26.61 -10.97 22.04
CA HIS A 139 26.85 -10.39 20.71
C HIS A 139 25.65 -10.59 19.77
N LEU A 140 24.95 -11.72 19.83
CA LEU A 140 23.71 -11.95 19.09
C LEU A 140 22.53 -11.12 19.65
N GLN A 141 22.48 -10.89 20.96
CA GLN A 141 21.53 -9.97 21.59
C GLN A 141 21.73 -8.52 21.09
N GLN A 142 22.98 -8.07 20.93
CA GLN A 142 23.28 -6.78 20.29
C GLN A 142 22.80 -6.75 18.83
N GLN A 143 23.14 -7.76 18.02
CA GLN A 143 22.78 -7.77 16.60
C GLN A 143 21.26 -7.81 16.37
N GLY A 144 20.54 -8.61 17.16
CA GLY A 144 19.08 -8.61 17.16
C GLY A 144 18.49 -7.26 17.57
N TRP A 145 19.08 -6.58 18.56
CA TRP A 145 18.68 -5.21 18.89
C TRP A 145 18.91 -4.23 17.72
N SER A 146 20.06 -4.31 17.04
CA SER A 146 20.34 -3.49 15.86
C SER A 146 19.35 -3.74 14.71
N ALA A 147 18.86 -4.97 14.53
CA ALA A 147 17.80 -5.27 13.56
C ALA A 147 16.47 -4.58 13.92
N VAL A 148 16.08 -4.54 15.21
CA VAL A 148 14.88 -3.83 15.68
C VAL A 148 15.02 -2.31 15.50
N VAL A 149 16.19 -1.74 15.78
CA VAL A 149 16.44 -0.31 15.59
C VAL A 149 16.34 0.08 14.12
N ALA A 150 16.96 -0.69 13.21
CA ALA A 150 16.85 -0.46 11.77
C ALA A 150 15.39 -0.54 11.28
N ASN A 151 14.66 -1.58 11.68
CA ASN A 151 13.23 -1.73 11.37
C ASN A 151 12.40 -0.50 11.84
N MET A 152 12.66 -0.02 13.06
CA MET A 152 11.98 1.14 13.63
C MET A 152 12.36 2.46 12.95
N GLU A 153 13.59 2.61 12.46
CA GLU A 153 14.01 3.77 11.66
C GLU A 153 13.35 3.78 10.27
N ASP A 154 13.24 2.64 9.59
CA ASP A 154 12.48 2.51 8.33
C ASP A 154 10.99 2.89 8.52
N LEU A 155 10.37 2.43 9.62
CA LEU A 155 8.98 2.74 9.95
C LEU A 155 8.77 4.24 10.25
N ILE A 156 9.71 4.89 10.93
CA ILE A 156 9.68 6.34 11.17
C ILE A 156 9.68 7.10 9.83
N ASP A 157 10.51 6.70 8.86
CA ASP A 157 10.61 7.40 7.58
C ASP A 157 9.44 7.10 6.64
N GLU A 158 8.86 5.89 6.68
CA GLU A 158 7.60 5.62 5.97
C GLU A 158 6.42 6.43 6.57
N PHE A 159 6.35 6.54 7.90
CA PHE A 159 5.36 7.36 8.61
C PHE A 159 5.50 8.86 8.25
N ARG A 160 6.73 9.38 8.24
CA ARG A 160 7.05 10.74 7.78
C ARG A 160 6.61 10.98 6.33
N LEU A 161 6.89 10.05 5.42
CA LEU A 161 6.50 10.15 4.02
C LEU A 161 4.97 10.16 3.85
N ARG A 162 4.26 9.28 4.57
CA ARG A 162 2.80 9.21 4.56
C ARG A 162 2.16 10.47 5.15
N PHE A 163 2.69 11.01 6.24
CA PHE A 163 2.23 12.29 6.80
C PHE A 163 2.57 13.51 5.91
N THR A 164 3.69 13.49 5.20
CA THR A 164 4.04 14.55 4.22
C THR A 164 3.05 14.54 3.05
N ASN A 165 2.69 13.35 2.54
CA ASN A 165 1.68 13.20 1.50
C ASN A 165 0.27 13.62 1.96
N PHE A 166 -0.09 13.35 3.22
CA PHE A 166 -1.31 13.87 3.85
C PHE A 166 -1.29 15.39 3.95
N SER A 167 -0.20 15.97 4.47
CA SER A 167 -0.04 17.42 4.62
C SER A 167 -0.20 18.14 3.29
N ASN A 168 0.50 17.68 2.24
CA ASN A 168 0.38 18.20 0.88
C ASN A 168 -1.05 18.14 0.32
N ALA A 169 -1.88 17.18 0.74
CA ALA A 169 -3.28 17.09 0.33
C ALA A 169 -4.18 18.05 1.16
N PHE A 170 -3.90 18.19 2.45
CA PHE A 170 -4.63 19.09 3.35
C PHE A 170 -4.32 20.56 3.06
N ASP A 171 -3.07 20.91 2.74
CA ASP A 171 -2.67 22.26 2.34
C ASP A 171 -3.46 22.70 1.09
N ARG A 172 -3.53 21.85 0.04
CA ARG A 172 -4.36 22.11 -1.16
C ARG A 172 -5.85 22.21 -0.88
N HIS A 173 -6.36 21.44 0.10
CA HIS A 173 -7.76 21.56 0.52
C HIS A 173 -8.01 22.94 1.14
N LEU A 174 -7.14 23.39 2.06
CA LEU A 174 -7.23 24.70 2.71
C LEU A 174 -7.04 25.88 1.75
N GLU A 175 -6.20 25.74 0.71
CA GLU A 175 -6.01 26.75 -0.34
C GLU A 175 -7.29 27.01 -1.15
N ARG A 176 -8.07 25.96 -1.45
CA ARG A 176 -9.29 26.05 -2.27
C ARG A 176 -10.58 26.18 -1.47
N ARG A 177 -10.52 25.87 -0.17
CA ARG A 177 -11.66 25.76 0.76
C ARG A 177 -12.67 26.90 0.65
N ASP A 178 -12.20 28.14 0.60
CA ASP A 178 -13.09 29.30 0.67
C ASP A 178 -13.87 29.50 -0.64
N GLY A 179 -13.26 29.20 -1.80
CA GLY A 179 -13.97 29.14 -3.09
C GLY A 179 -14.91 27.94 -3.21
N TYR A 180 -14.57 26.81 -2.58
CA TYR A 180 -15.47 25.66 -2.46
C TYR A 180 -16.70 25.97 -1.59
N LEU A 181 -16.57 26.82 -0.57
CA LEU A 181 -17.71 27.29 0.23
C LEU A 181 -18.59 28.29 -0.53
N GLU A 182 -18.00 29.18 -1.35
CA GLU A 182 -18.77 30.08 -2.25
C GLU A 182 -19.59 29.27 -3.28
N LEU A 183 -18.99 28.25 -3.88
CA LEU A 183 -19.67 27.34 -4.80
C LEU A 183 -20.86 26.61 -4.13
N LEU A 184 -20.66 26.08 -2.90
CA LEU A 184 -21.73 25.40 -2.15
C LEU A 184 -22.84 26.35 -1.68
N HIS A 185 -22.51 27.60 -1.38
CA HIS A 185 -23.50 28.63 -1.04
C HIS A 185 -24.43 28.91 -2.23
N ASN A 186 -23.86 29.02 -3.43
CA ASN A 186 -24.61 29.38 -4.65
C ASN A 186 -25.36 28.18 -5.28
N PHE A 187 -25.06 26.94 -4.87
CA PHE A 187 -25.62 25.72 -5.43
C PHE A 187 -27.15 25.69 -5.57
N ASN A 188 -27.90 26.24 -4.60
CA ASN A 188 -29.36 26.31 -4.69
C ASN A 188 -29.84 27.23 -5.82
N ASP A 189 -29.14 28.36 -6.05
CA ASP A 189 -29.44 29.29 -7.14
C ASP A 189 -29.03 28.68 -8.49
N ASP A 190 -27.95 27.89 -8.54
CA ASP A 190 -27.56 27.12 -9.73
C ASP A 190 -28.64 26.09 -10.12
N LEU A 191 -29.18 25.34 -9.15
CA LEU A 191 -30.30 24.42 -9.40
C LEU A 191 -31.56 25.16 -9.87
N ILE A 192 -31.86 26.33 -9.30
CA ILE A 192 -32.96 27.20 -9.75
C ILE A 192 -32.72 27.70 -11.18
N MET A 193 -31.48 28.03 -11.55
CA MET A 193 -31.11 28.44 -12.90
C MET A 193 -31.28 27.29 -13.89
N LEU A 194 -30.76 26.10 -13.59
CA LEU A 194 -30.93 24.87 -14.40
C LEU A 194 -32.40 24.48 -14.57
N GLY A 195 -33.26 24.78 -13.59
CA GLY A 195 -34.70 24.59 -13.68
C GLY A 195 -35.40 25.50 -14.71
N ARG A 196 -34.76 26.59 -15.14
CA ARG A 196 -35.28 27.51 -16.18
C ARG A 196 -34.85 27.13 -17.60
N ILE A 197 -33.84 26.27 -17.74
CA ILE A 197 -33.22 25.92 -19.04
C ILE A 197 -33.99 24.77 -19.70
N PRO A 198 -34.71 24.98 -20.80
CA PRO A 198 -35.36 23.88 -21.52
C PRO A 198 -34.30 23.03 -22.25
N ILE A 199 -34.48 21.71 -22.21
CA ILE A 199 -33.87 20.83 -23.22
C ILE A 199 -34.50 21.22 -24.56
N LEU A 200 -33.66 21.56 -25.56
CA LEU A 200 -34.17 22.02 -26.85
C LEU A 200 -34.78 20.85 -27.65
N PRO A 201 -35.80 21.06 -28.50
CA PRO A 201 -36.44 19.98 -29.27
C PRO A 201 -35.46 19.14 -30.10
N GLY A 202 -34.43 19.79 -30.67
CA GLY A 202 -33.36 19.13 -31.43
C GLY A 202 -32.37 18.28 -30.60
N LEU A 203 -32.51 18.25 -29.27
CA LEU A 203 -31.73 17.44 -28.31
C LEU A 203 -32.56 16.37 -27.61
N MET A 204 -33.90 16.39 -27.67
CA MET A 204 -34.77 15.52 -26.88
C MET A 204 -34.46 14.02 -27.04
N SER A 205 -34.17 13.55 -28.25
CA SER A 205 -33.83 12.13 -28.49
C SER A 205 -32.50 11.67 -27.87
N MET A 206 -31.67 12.60 -27.39
CA MET A 206 -30.46 12.30 -26.59
C MET A 206 -30.73 12.41 -25.08
N ALA A 207 -31.82 13.09 -24.68
CA ALA A 207 -32.27 13.21 -23.30
C ALA A 207 -33.36 12.19 -22.91
N GLU A 208 -33.74 11.31 -23.86
CA GLU A 208 -34.53 10.10 -23.63
C GLU A 208 -33.66 8.94 -23.07
N GLU A 209 -32.33 9.06 -23.11
CA GLU A 209 -31.38 8.18 -22.40
C GLU A 209 -31.12 8.69 -20.96
N ASP A 210 -30.87 7.76 -20.05
CA ASP A 210 -30.65 8.05 -18.62
C ASP A 210 -29.39 8.88 -18.35
N PHE A 211 -29.43 9.77 -17.34
CA PHE A 211 -28.27 10.57 -16.98
C PHE A 211 -27.24 9.78 -16.15
N HIS A 212 -26.14 9.42 -16.80
CA HIS A 212 -24.99 8.71 -16.21
C HIS A 212 -23.74 9.58 -15.97
N GLY A 213 -23.85 10.91 -16.12
CA GLY A 213 -22.71 11.82 -16.13
C GLY A 213 -21.91 11.96 -14.82
N PHE A 214 -22.36 11.35 -13.72
CA PHE A 214 -21.69 11.39 -12.42
C PHE A 214 -21.06 10.06 -11.99
N ASP A 215 -21.32 8.95 -12.71
CA ASP A 215 -20.95 7.62 -12.24
C ASP A 215 -19.42 7.46 -12.08
N GLU A 216 -18.61 8.00 -13.01
CA GLU A 216 -17.14 8.05 -12.95
C GLU A 216 -16.58 8.76 -11.70
N PHE A 217 -17.34 9.67 -11.11
CA PHE A 217 -16.96 10.43 -9.90
C PHE A 217 -17.45 9.78 -8.59
N LEU A 218 -18.44 8.89 -8.69
CA LEU A 218 -19.12 8.24 -7.56
C LEU A 218 -18.59 6.85 -7.24
N ASP A 219 -17.77 6.25 -8.12
CA ASP A 219 -17.22 4.91 -7.95
C ASP A 219 -16.39 4.76 -6.65
N PRO A 220 -16.41 3.57 -5.99
CA PRO A 220 -15.61 3.30 -4.79
C PRO A 220 -14.09 3.35 -5.08
N ASP A 221 -13.29 3.87 -4.14
CA ASP A 221 -11.83 4.04 -4.30
C ASP A 221 -11.03 2.72 -4.43
N GLU A 222 -11.03 2.10 -5.62
CA GLU A 222 -10.14 0.96 -5.95
C GLU A 222 -8.65 1.28 -5.71
N VAL A 223 -8.28 2.55 -5.83
CA VAL A 223 -6.92 3.08 -5.75
C VAL A 223 -6.20 2.69 -4.43
N PHE A 224 -6.94 2.45 -3.34
CA PHE A 224 -6.36 2.02 -2.06
C PHE A 224 -6.49 0.53 -1.74
N SER A 225 -7.23 -0.25 -2.53
CA SER A 225 -7.31 -1.72 -2.36
C SER A 225 -5.96 -2.39 -2.63
N ARG A 226 -5.09 -1.78 -3.45
CA ARG A 226 -3.73 -2.27 -3.72
C ARG A 226 -2.71 -1.90 -2.63
N SER A 227 -2.86 -0.78 -1.95
CA SER A 227 -1.86 -0.30 -0.95
C SER A 227 -1.99 -0.92 0.44
N GLN A 228 -3.04 -1.72 0.69
CA GLN A 228 -3.05 -2.67 1.82
C GLN A 228 -1.96 -3.75 1.72
N SER A 229 -1.37 -3.97 0.54
CA SER A 229 -0.34 -5.01 0.34
C SER A 229 1.07 -4.64 0.82
N THR A 230 1.33 -3.36 1.12
CA THR A 230 2.67 -2.85 1.53
C THR A 230 2.81 -2.47 3.00
N GLN A 231 1.73 -2.37 3.78
CA GLN A 231 1.87 -2.30 5.25
C GLN A 231 2.24 -3.68 5.80
N LYS A 232 3.53 -3.91 6.00
CA LYS A 232 4.08 -5.10 6.69
C LYS A 232 4.93 -4.71 7.90
N SER A 233 4.35 -3.92 8.80
CA SER A 233 4.71 -3.95 10.22
C SER A 233 3.68 -4.78 10.96
N VAL A 234 4.10 -5.89 11.58
CA VAL A 234 3.21 -6.80 12.31
C VAL A 234 3.84 -7.24 13.63
N LEU A 235 4.28 -6.25 14.43
CA LEU A 235 4.40 -6.42 15.89
C LEU A 235 3.02 -6.28 16.59
N VAL A 236 1.93 -6.12 15.82
CA VAL A 236 0.56 -5.91 16.31
C VAL A 236 -0.44 -6.95 15.75
N ALA A 237 -0.09 -8.24 15.82
CA ALA A 237 -1.09 -9.31 15.75
C ALA A 237 -1.66 -9.54 17.17
N GLY A 238 -2.68 -8.75 17.57
CA GLY A 238 -3.20 -8.83 18.94
C GLY A 238 -4.39 -7.93 19.31
N GLY A 239 -4.84 -7.04 18.42
CA GLY A 239 -6.03 -6.20 18.66
C GLY A 239 -7.31 -7.05 18.77
N VAL A 240 -7.96 -7.00 19.94
CA VAL A 240 -9.22 -7.72 20.17
C VAL A 240 -10.34 -7.13 19.29
N PRO A 241 -11.06 -7.95 18.49
CA PRO A 241 -12.16 -7.45 17.67
C PRO A 241 -13.39 -7.13 18.54
N THR A 242 -13.64 -5.83 18.76
CA THR A 242 -14.81 -5.34 19.50
C THR A 242 -16.11 -5.78 18.81
N GLN A 243 -16.86 -6.66 19.45
CA GLN A 243 -18.12 -7.18 18.91
C GLN A 243 -19.26 -6.16 18.98
N GLN A 244 -19.86 -5.84 17.83
CA GLN A 244 -21.27 -5.46 17.74
C GLN A 244 -21.93 -6.17 16.53
N PRO A 245 -23.24 -6.44 16.57
CA PRO A 245 -23.84 -7.51 15.78
C PRO A 245 -24.14 -7.10 14.33
N ARG A 246 -23.83 -8.00 13.38
CA ARG A 246 -24.43 -7.99 12.04
C ARG A 246 -25.71 -8.83 12.04
N SER A 247 -26.80 -8.26 11.54
CA SER A 247 -28.01 -8.99 11.18
C SER A 247 -27.81 -9.78 9.88
N ASN A 248 -28.53 -10.90 9.74
CA ASN A 248 -28.44 -11.78 8.58
C ASN A 248 -28.94 -11.11 7.29
N GLU A 249 -28.18 -11.26 6.20
CA GLU A 249 -28.74 -11.45 4.86
C GLU A 249 -28.02 -12.62 4.15
N LYS A 250 -28.63 -13.14 3.08
CA LYS A 250 -28.30 -14.45 2.51
C LYS A 250 -27.26 -14.36 1.41
N ILE A 251 -26.38 -15.37 1.32
CA ILE A 251 -25.54 -15.63 0.16
C ILE A 251 -26.12 -16.84 -0.57
N GLU A 252 -26.43 -16.69 -1.86
CA GLU A 252 -26.70 -17.82 -2.76
C GLU A 252 -25.46 -18.15 -3.58
N ASN A 253 -25.15 -19.43 -3.72
CA ASN A 253 -23.97 -19.91 -4.44
C ASN A 253 -24.25 -20.01 -5.95
N ILE A 254 -23.37 -19.43 -6.77
CA ILE A 254 -23.17 -19.87 -8.16
C ILE A 254 -21.67 -20.14 -8.37
N SER A 255 -21.37 -21.23 -9.08
CA SER A 255 -20.01 -21.72 -9.34
C SER A 255 -19.67 -21.62 -10.84
N GLY A 256 -18.41 -21.30 -11.14
CA GLY A 256 -17.87 -21.15 -12.49
C GLY A 256 -16.45 -20.56 -12.41
N HIS A 257 -15.43 -21.37 -12.14
CA HIS A 257 -14.64 -22.09 -13.16
C HIS A 257 -13.81 -21.14 -14.05
N ILE A 258 -12.51 -21.04 -13.75
CA ILE A 258 -11.54 -20.17 -14.41
C ILE A 258 -10.82 -20.96 -15.51
N THR A 259 -10.74 -20.40 -16.72
CA THR A 259 -9.85 -20.85 -17.79
C THR A 259 -9.18 -19.66 -18.48
N ASN A 260 -7.85 -19.59 -18.45
CA ASN A 260 -7.06 -18.55 -19.11
C ASN A 260 -7.01 -18.78 -20.63
N VAL A 261 -7.10 -17.72 -21.46
CA VAL A 261 -6.37 -17.58 -22.74
C VAL A 261 -6.04 -16.09 -23.01
N ASP A 262 -4.79 -15.88 -23.41
CA ASP A 262 -4.03 -14.73 -23.92
C ASP A 262 -4.69 -13.58 -24.74
N ASP A 263 -3.95 -12.47 -24.82
CA ASP A 263 -4.18 -11.29 -25.69
C ASP A 263 -4.23 -11.57 -27.20
N LYS A 264 -5.05 -10.78 -27.94
CA LYS A 264 -4.59 -9.86 -29.03
C LYS A 264 -5.71 -9.09 -29.77
N ASN A 265 -5.65 -7.76 -29.64
CA ASN A 265 -5.73 -6.70 -30.68
C ASN A 265 -6.71 -6.76 -31.89
N SER A 266 -7.20 -5.56 -32.27
CA SER A 266 -7.66 -5.10 -33.60
C SER A 266 -9.13 -5.21 -34.07
N THR A 267 -9.81 -4.05 -34.02
CA THR A 267 -10.29 -3.30 -35.21
C THR A 267 -11.53 -3.77 -36.02
N THR A 268 -12.67 -3.12 -35.73
CA THR A 268 -13.83 -2.77 -36.62
C THR A 268 -14.65 -3.86 -37.34
N VAL A 269 -15.99 -3.71 -37.31
CA VAL A 269 -16.82 -3.27 -38.47
C VAL A 269 -18.31 -3.11 -38.07
N ILE A 270 -19.00 -2.15 -38.70
CA ILE A 270 -20.40 -1.78 -38.45
C ILE A 270 -21.39 -2.72 -39.16
N LYS A 271 -22.48 -3.12 -38.49
CA LYS A 271 -23.77 -3.48 -39.15
C LYS A 271 -24.96 -2.92 -38.38
N LYS A 272 -25.91 -2.30 -39.10
CA LYS A 272 -27.17 -1.71 -38.59
C LYS A 272 -28.35 -2.71 -38.73
N PRO A 273 -29.49 -2.48 -38.02
CA PRO A 273 -30.52 -3.49 -37.80
C PRO A 273 -31.51 -3.67 -38.97
N LYS A 274 -32.38 -4.67 -38.85
CA LYS A 274 -33.50 -4.92 -39.78
C LYS A 274 -34.83 -4.71 -39.05
N MET A 275 -35.68 -3.85 -39.62
CA MET A 275 -36.97 -3.44 -39.05
C MET A 275 -38.04 -4.54 -39.23
N GLY A 276 -38.93 -4.70 -38.25
CA GLY A 276 -40.13 -5.54 -38.33
C GLY A 276 -41.40 -4.72 -38.47
N THR A 277 -42.48 -5.32 -38.98
CA THR A 277 -43.71 -4.62 -39.34
C THR A 277 -44.84 -4.81 -38.31
N GLU A 278 -45.56 -3.72 -38.09
CA GLU A 278 -46.87 -3.59 -37.41
C GLU A 278 -48.01 -4.41 -38.12
N LEU A 279 -49.24 -4.63 -37.60
CA LEU A 279 -49.95 -4.15 -36.38
C LEU A 279 -51.18 -5.06 -36.05
N ALA A 280 -51.80 -4.76 -34.90
CA ALA A 280 -53.26 -4.82 -34.59
C ALA A 280 -53.96 -6.13 -34.17
N GLY A 281 -54.58 -6.07 -32.98
CA GLY A 281 -55.64 -6.96 -32.48
C GLY A 281 -56.29 -6.38 -31.20
N LYS A 282 -57.60 -6.11 -31.22
CA LYS A 282 -58.43 -5.49 -30.14
C LYS A 282 -59.60 -6.43 -29.76
N PRO A 283 -60.45 -6.13 -28.75
CA PRO A 283 -60.22 -5.54 -27.42
C PRO A 283 -60.94 -6.32 -26.27
N ALA A 284 -60.89 -5.82 -25.03
CA ALA A 284 -61.68 -6.28 -23.87
C ALA A 284 -62.24 -5.10 -23.03
N THR A 285 -63.05 -5.38 -21.99
CA THR A 285 -63.97 -4.42 -21.32
C THR A 285 -64.20 -4.76 -19.83
N THR A 286 -64.87 -3.88 -19.06
CA THR A 286 -65.42 -4.02 -17.67
C THR A 286 -64.40 -3.90 -16.52
N THR A 287 -64.68 -3.26 -15.36
CA THR A 287 -65.82 -2.41 -14.90
C THR A 287 -65.40 -1.47 -13.75
N ASP A 288 -66.20 -0.45 -13.45
CA ASP A 288 -66.08 0.52 -12.34
C ASP A 288 -66.36 -0.12 -10.94
N THR A 289 -66.34 0.54 -9.77
CA THR A 289 -66.34 1.96 -9.33
C THR A 289 -65.50 2.07 -8.01
N THR A 290 -65.22 3.18 -7.33
CA THR A 290 -65.74 4.58 -7.30
C THR A 290 -64.53 5.55 -7.06
N THR A 291 -64.55 6.85 -6.70
CA THR A 291 -65.50 7.72 -5.96
C THR A 291 -65.32 9.20 -6.36
N SER A 292 -66.15 10.12 -5.85
CA SER A 292 -66.08 11.58 -6.01
C SER A 292 -66.79 12.26 -4.79
N PRO A 293 -67.24 13.55 -4.75
CA PRO A 293 -67.19 14.70 -5.68
C PRO A 293 -65.96 15.60 -5.34
N VAL A 294 -65.83 16.93 -5.52
CA VAL A 294 -66.68 18.12 -5.82
C VAL A 294 -65.75 19.13 -6.55
N ALA A 295 -66.10 19.87 -7.62
CA ALA A 295 -67.20 19.88 -8.61
C ALA A 295 -66.66 20.55 -9.90
N ASN A 296 -67.50 20.93 -10.89
CA ASN A 296 -67.03 21.48 -12.17
C ASN A 296 -68.02 22.49 -12.81
N VAL A 297 -67.52 23.51 -13.52
CA VAL A 297 -68.30 24.45 -14.36
C VAL A 297 -67.49 24.78 -15.64
N ASN A 298 -68.18 24.79 -16.79
CA ASN A 298 -67.60 24.95 -18.14
C ASN A 298 -66.64 26.15 -18.32
N PRO A 299 -65.68 26.02 -19.25
CA PRO A 299 -65.92 26.61 -20.58
C PRO A 299 -65.85 25.59 -21.74
N HIS A 300 -66.58 25.89 -22.83
CA HIS A 300 -66.42 25.21 -24.12
C HIS A 300 -65.36 25.88 -24.98
N SER A 301 -64.69 25.08 -25.82
CA SER A 301 -63.79 25.50 -26.93
C SER A 301 -62.49 26.22 -26.51
N SER A 302 -61.39 26.11 -27.24
CA SER A 302 -61.16 25.45 -28.54
C SER A 302 -59.86 24.62 -28.55
N SER A 303 -59.70 23.81 -29.59
CA SER A 303 -58.55 22.92 -29.85
C SER A 303 -57.17 23.57 -29.63
N SER A 304 -56.38 22.98 -28.75
CA SER A 304 -54.92 23.16 -28.67
C SER A 304 -54.22 21.80 -28.64
N SER A 305 -52.99 21.75 -29.16
CA SER A 305 -52.18 20.52 -29.22
C SER A 305 -51.76 20.06 -27.82
N SER A 306 -51.68 18.74 -27.63
CA SER A 306 -51.18 18.13 -26.39
C SER A 306 -49.68 18.44 -26.21
N SER A 307 -49.36 19.52 -25.50
CA SER A 307 -48.00 19.83 -25.08
C SER A 307 -47.49 18.75 -24.12
N ARG A 308 -46.52 17.94 -24.57
CA ARG A 308 -45.67 17.18 -23.64
C ARG A 308 -45.02 18.18 -22.67
N PRO A 309 -44.86 17.85 -21.37
CA PRO A 309 -44.09 18.69 -20.46
C PRO A 309 -42.67 18.85 -21.02
N THR A 310 -42.20 20.10 -21.12
CA THR A 310 -40.86 20.41 -21.62
C THR A 310 -39.83 20.05 -20.56
N LEU A 311 -39.10 18.96 -20.77
CA LEU A 311 -37.98 18.55 -19.92
C LEU A 311 -36.99 19.72 -19.80
N ASN A 312 -36.64 20.11 -18.57
CA ASN A 312 -35.60 21.10 -18.30
C ASN A 312 -34.29 20.42 -17.90
N LEU A 313 -33.19 21.18 -17.93
CA LEU A 313 -31.85 20.63 -17.70
C LEU A 313 -31.69 20.06 -16.28
N LEU A 314 -32.29 20.71 -15.27
CA LEU A 314 -32.37 20.18 -13.91
C LEU A 314 -33.08 18.82 -13.85
N GLN A 315 -34.23 18.65 -14.49
CA GLN A 315 -35.03 17.43 -14.45
C GLN A 315 -34.37 16.25 -15.19
N TRP A 316 -33.53 16.53 -16.19
CA TRP A 316 -32.69 15.52 -16.83
C TRP A 316 -31.56 15.05 -15.90
N ILE A 317 -30.80 15.99 -15.31
CA ILE A 317 -29.72 15.70 -14.35
C ILE A 317 -30.25 14.97 -13.10
N THR A 318 -31.40 15.39 -12.56
CA THR A 318 -31.99 14.84 -11.33
C THR A 318 -32.81 13.56 -11.52
N SER A 319 -32.81 12.99 -12.73
CA SER A 319 -33.43 11.70 -13.04
C SER A 319 -32.90 10.54 -12.17
N LYS A 320 -33.69 9.47 -12.03
CA LYS A 320 -33.37 8.24 -11.27
C LYS A 320 -32.64 8.48 -9.94
N GLU A 321 -33.33 9.13 -9.00
CA GLU A 321 -32.89 9.40 -7.62
C GLU A 321 -31.73 10.39 -7.46
N ASN A 322 -31.14 10.90 -8.55
CA ASN A 322 -30.02 11.85 -8.48
C ASN A 322 -30.36 13.14 -7.69
N GLN A 323 -31.63 13.56 -7.62
CA GLN A 323 -32.07 14.67 -6.77
C GLN A 323 -31.64 14.49 -5.29
N ASN A 324 -31.86 13.30 -4.72
CA ASN A 324 -31.49 13.03 -3.33
C ASN A 324 -29.97 12.90 -3.18
N ARG A 325 -29.30 12.31 -4.18
CA ARG A 325 -27.84 12.19 -4.19
C ARG A 325 -27.15 13.55 -4.18
N LEU A 326 -27.60 14.49 -5.01
CA LEU A 326 -27.04 15.84 -5.09
C LEU A 326 -27.19 16.62 -3.77
N GLN A 327 -28.32 16.48 -3.07
CA GLN A 327 -28.50 17.08 -1.74
C GLN A 327 -27.51 16.46 -0.74
N ILE A 328 -27.46 15.13 -0.65
CA ILE A 328 -26.56 14.40 0.26
C ILE A 328 -25.09 14.77 -0.02
N MET A 329 -24.69 14.89 -1.30
CA MET A 329 -23.35 15.29 -1.68
C MET A 329 -23.02 16.72 -1.22
N CYS A 330 -23.94 17.66 -1.37
CA CYS A 330 -23.77 19.04 -0.89
C CYS A 330 -23.66 19.09 0.64
N ASP A 331 -24.53 18.40 1.36
CA ASP A 331 -24.52 18.31 2.82
C ASP A 331 -23.21 17.68 3.34
N GLU A 332 -22.74 16.59 2.70
CA GLU A 332 -21.44 15.96 3.00
C GLU A 332 -20.25 16.89 2.70
N CYS A 333 -20.30 17.68 1.62
CA CYS A 333 -19.25 18.66 1.29
C CYS A 333 -19.18 19.79 2.32
N ILE A 334 -20.33 20.32 2.73
CA ILE A 334 -20.43 21.35 3.80
C ILE A 334 -19.89 20.78 5.11
N GLN A 335 -20.29 19.56 5.50
CA GLN A 335 -19.77 18.89 6.68
C GLN A 335 -18.26 18.64 6.59
N GLY A 336 -17.76 18.23 5.43
CA GLY A 336 -16.33 18.01 5.18
C GLY A 336 -15.50 19.28 5.31
N LEU A 337 -15.85 20.35 4.60
CA LEU A 337 -15.16 21.66 4.65
C LEU A 337 -15.29 22.35 6.02
N GLY A 338 -16.34 22.03 6.78
CA GLY A 338 -16.49 22.42 8.18
C GLY A 338 -15.60 21.63 9.14
N THR A 339 -15.38 20.33 8.88
CA THR A 339 -14.60 19.43 9.76
C THR A 339 -13.10 19.49 9.49
N PHE A 340 -12.68 19.72 8.25
CA PHE A 340 -11.26 19.75 7.84
C PHE A 340 -10.71 21.18 7.81
N ASP A 341 -10.75 21.84 8.97
CA ASP A 341 -10.28 23.20 9.15
C ASP A 341 -8.79 23.30 9.54
N LYS A 342 -8.35 24.53 9.84
CA LYS A 342 -6.96 24.86 10.20
C LYS A 342 -6.59 24.40 11.61
N ASP A 343 -7.54 24.27 12.51
CA ASP A 343 -7.32 23.93 13.92
C ASP A 343 -7.19 22.41 14.10
N VAL A 344 -8.05 21.63 13.43
CA VAL A 344 -7.91 20.17 13.31
C VAL A 344 -6.55 19.81 12.67
N TYR A 345 -6.15 20.53 11.63
CA TYR A 345 -4.86 20.31 10.98
C TYR A 345 -3.66 20.66 11.87
N ALA A 346 -3.75 21.75 12.65
CA ALA A 346 -2.75 22.11 13.64
C ALA A 346 -2.65 21.05 14.75
N GLN A 347 -3.78 20.50 15.22
CA GLN A 347 -3.81 19.40 16.18
C GLN A 347 -3.10 18.16 15.62
N LEU A 348 -3.39 17.75 14.38
CA LEU A 348 -2.74 16.60 13.74
C LEU A 348 -1.23 16.81 13.55
N LYS A 349 -0.78 18.03 13.20
CA LYS A 349 0.65 18.40 13.13
C LYS A 349 1.33 18.28 14.50
N ASN A 350 0.67 18.73 15.58
CA ASN A 350 1.20 18.60 16.94
C ASN A 350 1.26 17.14 17.42
N GLU A 351 0.27 16.31 17.06
CA GLU A 351 0.20 14.90 17.43
C GLU A 351 1.30 14.07 16.74
N VAL A 352 1.55 14.28 15.45
CA VAL A 352 2.70 13.67 14.74
C VAL A 352 4.03 14.08 15.34
N GLN A 353 4.22 15.38 15.64
CA GLN A 353 5.44 15.84 16.30
C GLN A 353 5.64 15.19 17.68
N HIS A 354 4.55 14.88 18.40
CA HIS A 354 4.64 14.15 19.65
C HIS A 354 5.06 12.68 19.44
N ILE A 355 4.42 11.96 18.51
CA ILE A 355 4.74 10.56 18.19
C ILE A 355 6.19 10.43 17.70
N LEU A 356 6.64 11.28 16.77
CA LEU A 356 8.03 11.33 16.32
C LEU A 356 8.99 11.61 17.49
N LYS A 357 8.68 12.58 18.36
CA LYS A 357 9.50 12.89 19.54
C LYS A 357 9.54 11.75 20.58
N GLN A 358 8.63 10.78 20.55
CA GLN A 358 8.77 9.54 21.31
C GLN A 358 9.68 8.53 20.61
N ALA A 359 9.55 8.38 19.30
CA ALA A 359 10.33 7.44 18.48
C ALA A 359 11.82 7.80 18.37
N GLU A 360 12.14 9.10 18.31
CA GLU A 360 13.50 9.60 18.13
C GLU A 360 14.31 9.75 19.43
N GLN A 361 13.85 9.18 20.54
CA GLN A 361 14.57 9.28 21.81
C GLN A 361 15.85 8.42 21.81
N THR A 362 16.96 9.00 22.25
CA THR A 362 18.27 8.30 22.20
C THR A 362 18.31 7.02 23.04
N ASP A 363 17.47 6.85 24.06
CA ASP A 363 17.33 5.61 24.83
C ASP A 363 16.28 4.64 24.24
N VAL A 364 15.66 4.97 23.11
CA VAL A 364 14.89 4.06 22.26
C VAL A 364 15.76 3.51 21.12
N ARG A 365 16.76 4.26 20.64
CA ARG A 365 17.76 3.75 19.65
C ARG A 365 18.99 3.10 20.29
N GLU A 366 19.64 3.74 21.26
CA GLU A 366 20.96 3.32 21.75
C GLU A 366 20.96 2.67 23.16
N ILE A 367 21.77 1.62 23.31
CA ILE A 367 22.14 1.05 24.61
C ILE A 367 23.50 1.64 25.03
N LYS A 368 23.44 2.78 25.71
CA LYS A 368 24.63 3.54 26.16
C LYS A 368 25.58 2.65 26.98
N GLY A 369 26.86 2.63 26.59
CA GLY A 369 27.91 1.80 27.21
C GLY A 369 27.91 0.32 26.81
N LEU A 370 27.06 -0.14 25.88
CA LEU A 370 27.05 -1.54 25.45
C LEU A 370 28.38 -1.96 24.79
N GLY A 371 28.98 -1.10 23.96
CA GLY A 371 30.29 -1.35 23.35
C GLY A 371 31.40 -1.58 24.38
N ASP A 372 31.51 -0.71 25.39
CA ASP A 372 32.45 -0.88 26.50
C ASP A 372 32.19 -2.19 27.28
N ARG A 373 30.92 -2.56 27.44
CA ARG A 373 30.52 -3.79 28.13
C ARG A 373 30.92 -5.03 27.34
N LEU A 374 30.69 -5.05 26.02
CA LEU A 374 31.13 -6.14 25.13
C LEU A 374 32.65 -6.26 25.09
N CYS A 375 33.38 -5.13 25.07
CA CYS A 375 34.84 -5.12 25.18
C CYS A 375 35.34 -5.78 26.48
N ARG A 376 34.70 -5.48 27.63
CA ARG A 376 35.01 -6.14 28.92
C ARG A 376 34.69 -7.64 28.93
N LEU A 377 33.68 -8.09 28.17
CA LEU A 377 33.38 -9.52 28.02
C LEU A 377 34.47 -10.24 27.21
N GLU A 378 35.03 -9.60 26.19
CA GLU A 378 36.20 -10.11 25.47
C GLU A 378 37.47 -10.17 26.35
N GLU A 379 37.70 -9.16 27.20
CA GLU A 379 38.75 -9.25 28.23
C GLU A 379 38.54 -10.45 29.16
N PHE A 380 37.30 -10.71 29.59
CA PHE A 380 36.98 -11.86 30.45
C PHE A 380 37.21 -13.19 29.73
N ARG A 381 36.88 -13.29 28.44
CA ARG A 381 37.17 -14.46 27.59
C ARG A 381 38.67 -14.75 27.51
N TYR A 382 39.49 -13.72 27.32
CA TYR A 382 40.96 -13.85 27.35
C TYR A 382 41.49 -14.25 28.74
N LYS A 383 40.95 -13.67 29.82
CA LYS A 383 41.33 -14.01 31.21
C LYS A 383 41.01 -15.48 31.54
N ILE A 384 39.88 -16.01 31.09
CA ILE A 384 39.54 -17.44 31.25
C ILE A 384 40.50 -18.31 30.42
N LYS A 385 40.75 -17.96 29.15
CA LYS A 385 41.68 -18.72 28.29
C LYS A 385 43.07 -18.88 28.90
N ARG A 386 43.60 -17.84 29.54
CA ARG A 386 44.86 -17.95 30.31
C ARG A 386 44.72 -18.88 31.52
N LEU A 387 43.68 -18.71 32.34
CA LEU A 387 43.43 -19.58 33.51
C LEU A 387 43.24 -21.06 33.12
N LEU A 388 42.66 -21.35 31.96
CA LEU A 388 42.52 -22.72 31.44
C LEU A 388 43.86 -23.29 30.98
N GLN A 389 44.71 -22.48 30.34
CA GLN A 389 46.07 -22.89 29.99
C GLN A 389 46.90 -23.18 31.24
N ASP A 390 46.81 -22.35 32.29
CA ASP A 390 47.43 -22.62 33.60
C ASP A 390 46.98 -24.00 34.16
N GLN A 391 45.67 -24.29 34.11
CA GLN A 391 45.11 -25.57 34.57
C GLN A 391 45.59 -26.76 33.74
N ARG A 392 45.72 -26.57 32.41
CA ARG A 392 46.19 -27.58 31.47
C ARG A 392 47.66 -27.96 31.73
N GLU A 393 48.51 -26.96 31.97
CA GLU A 393 49.92 -27.16 32.26
C GLU A 393 50.12 -27.87 33.61
N LEU A 394 49.38 -27.47 34.65
CA LEU A 394 49.36 -28.15 35.94
C LEU A 394 48.88 -29.61 35.78
N CYS A 395 47.73 -29.85 35.15
CA CYS A 395 47.21 -31.19 34.89
C CYS A 395 48.22 -32.08 34.12
N THR A 396 48.90 -31.52 33.11
CA THR A 396 49.93 -32.24 32.34
C THR A 396 51.12 -32.60 33.22
N ALA A 397 51.56 -31.70 34.12
CA ALA A 397 52.63 -31.97 35.08
C ALA A 397 52.23 -33.06 36.10
N PHE A 398 50.99 -33.06 36.59
CA PHE A 398 50.45 -34.13 37.44
C PHE A 398 50.54 -35.50 36.78
N GLN A 399 50.11 -35.61 35.51
CA GLN A 399 50.17 -36.86 34.74
C GLN A 399 51.61 -37.32 34.48
N GLN A 400 52.50 -36.41 34.04
CA GLN A 400 53.92 -36.75 33.83
C GLN A 400 54.60 -37.20 35.13
N ASN A 401 54.26 -36.58 36.26
CA ASN A 401 54.79 -36.96 37.57
C ASN A 401 54.26 -38.32 38.04
N GLN A 402 52.99 -38.65 37.77
CA GLN A 402 52.42 -39.96 38.04
C GLN A 402 53.14 -41.05 37.24
N SER A 403 53.29 -40.88 35.92
CA SER A 403 54.01 -41.84 35.08
C SER A 403 55.45 -42.04 35.57
N ARG A 404 56.22 -40.95 35.74
CA ARG A 404 57.61 -41.02 36.22
C ARG A 404 57.76 -41.72 37.57
N ALA A 405 56.84 -41.51 38.51
CA ALA A 405 56.86 -42.20 39.80
C ALA A 405 56.63 -43.72 39.61
N ASN A 406 55.66 -44.10 38.78
CA ASN A 406 55.35 -45.49 38.46
C ASN A 406 56.45 -46.18 37.63
N ASP A 407 57.20 -45.43 36.81
CA ASP A 407 58.32 -45.94 36.01
C ASP A 407 59.56 -46.17 36.88
N LEU A 408 59.91 -45.19 37.74
CA LEU A 408 61.11 -45.22 38.58
C LEU A 408 61.02 -46.22 39.74
N ASN A 409 59.82 -46.41 40.31
CA ASN A 409 59.57 -47.29 41.47
C ASN A 409 60.42 -46.99 42.74
N ASP A 410 61.02 -45.80 42.83
CA ASP A 410 61.71 -45.30 44.02
C ASP A 410 60.71 -44.62 44.99
N PRO A 411 60.46 -45.17 46.20
CA PRO A 411 59.57 -44.54 47.17
C PRO A 411 60.13 -43.27 47.82
N SER A 412 61.44 -43.01 47.74
CA SER A 412 62.11 -41.92 48.45
C SER A 412 61.68 -40.52 47.98
N ILE A 413 61.30 -40.39 46.71
CA ILE A 413 60.82 -39.14 46.11
C ILE A 413 59.37 -38.79 46.48
N LEU A 414 58.62 -39.75 47.06
CA LEU A 414 57.18 -39.59 47.28
C LEU A 414 56.80 -38.47 48.27
N PRO A 415 57.50 -38.22 49.39
CA PRO A 415 57.16 -37.12 50.30
C PRO A 415 57.21 -35.75 49.62
N ASP A 416 58.32 -35.44 48.95
CA ASP A 416 58.54 -34.15 48.27
C ASP A 416 57.59 -33.97 47.08
N LEU A 417 57.40 -35.04 46.30
CA LEU A 417 56.42 -35.04 45.20
C LEU A 417 54.99 -34.80 45.72
N CYS A 418 54.63 -35.40 46.86
CA CYS A 418 53.33 -35.18 47.49
C CYS A 418 53.16 -33.75 48.01
N ALA A 419 54.20 -33.14 48.61
CA ALA A 419 54.17 -31.74 49.05
C ALA A 419 54.03 -30.76 47.86
N SER A 420 54.72 -31.04 46.76
CA SER A 420 54.58 -30.31 45.50
C SER A 420 53.15 -30.43 44.94
N HIS A 421 52.61 -31.65 44.86
CA HIS A 421 51.24 -31.93 44.42
C HIS A 421 50.18 -31.26 45.32
N GLN A 422 50.35 -31.25 46.64
CA GLN A 422 49.47 -30.54 47.58
C GLN A 422 49.41 -29.03 47.28
N SER A 423 50.57 -28.44 46.97
CA SER A 423 50.71 -27.02 46.65
C SER A 423 50.11 -26.68 45.29
N GLN A 424 50.36 -27.52 44.28
CA GLN A 424 49.82 -27.38 42.93
C GLN A 424 48.29 -27.51 42.91
N LEU A 425 47.69 -28.47 43.64
CA LEU A 425 46.23 -28.59 43.75
C LEU A 425 45.59 -27.33 44.36
N ALA A 426 46.24 -26.65 45.33
CA ALA A 426 45.72 -25.41 45.88
C ALA A 426 45.67 -24.27 44.84
N VAL A 427 46.66 -24.21 43.93
CA VAL A 427 46.64 -23.28 42.78
C VAL A 427 45.50 -23.66 41.82
N MET A 428 45.29 -24.95 41.54
CA MET A 428 44.20 -25.41 40.67
C MET A 428 42.81 -25.08 41.24
N VAL A 429 42.58 -25.19 42.56
CA VAL A 429 41.32 -24.74 43.19
C VAL A 429 41.14 -23.24 42.99
N THR A 430 42.19 -22.47 43.29
CA THR A 430 42.18 -21.01 43.19
C THR A 430 41.89 -20.53 41.77
N ASN A 431 42.43 -21.22 40.75
CA ASN A 431 42.15 -20.90 39.34
C ASN A 431 40.74 -21.34 38.91
N HIS A 432 40.24 -22.50 39.37
CA HIS A 432 38.87 -22.93 39.10
C HIS A 432 37.84 -21.95 39.70
N GLN A 433 38.06 -21.50 40.94
CA GLN A 433 37.23 -20.48 41.60
C GLN A 433 37.17 -19.16 40.81
N LYS A 434 38.31 -18.69 40.27
CA LYS A 434 38.35 -17.50 39.40
C LYS A 434 37.54 -17.68 38.11
N VAL A 435 37.66 -18.84 37.45
CA VAL A 435 36.88 -19.14 36.23
C VAL A 435 35.38 -19.15 36.55
N ARG A 436 34.96 -19.87 37.61
CA ARG A 436 33.57 -19.90 38.08
C ARG A 436 33.03 -18.50 38.40
N GLU A 437 33.84 -17.62 38.97
CA GLU A 437 33.42 -16.25 39.30
C GLU A 437 33.28 -15.36 38.05
N ILE A 438 34.22 -15.43 37.11
CA ILE A 438 34.08 -14.72 35.81
C ILE A 438 32.82 -15.23 35.09
N ARG A 439 32.52 -16.54 35.13
CA ARG A 439 31.29 -17.12 34.58
C ARG A 439 30.02 -16.61 35.27
N ARG A 440 30.02 -16.38 36.59
CA ARG A 440 28.90 -15.71 37.30
C ARG A 440 28.70 -14.29 36.78
N ILE A 441 29.78 -13.52 36.60
CA ILE A 441 29.74 -12.13 36.09
C ILE A 441 29.19 -12.09 34.65
N ILE A 442 29.69 -12.96 33.75
CA ILE A 442 29.23 -13.03 32.35
C ILE A 442 27.74 -13.42 32.29
N SER A 443 27.30 -14.40 33.09
CA SER A 443 25.88 -14.82 33.15
C SER A 443 24.98 -13.67 33.62
N LYS A 444 25.31 -13.05 34.77
CA LYS A 444 24.53 -11.94 35.32
C LYS A 444 24.44 -10.76 34.35
N ALA A 445 25.52 -10.48 33.61
CA ALA A 445 25.51 -9.46 32.56
C ALA A 445 24.51 -9.82 31.44
N LYS A 446 24.50 -11.07 30.95
CA LYS A 446 23.53 -11.54 29.95
C LYS A 446 22.09 -11.35 30.43
N ASP A 447 21.82 -11.74 31.67
CA ASP A 447 20.48 -11.61 32.28
C ASP A 447 20.05 -10.12 32.39
N GLU A 448 20.96 -9.24 32.82
CA GLU A 448 20.74 -7.79 32.85
C GLU A 448 20.49 -7.17 31.46
N LEU A 449 21.14 -7.68 30.41
CA LEU A 449 20.90 -7.23 29.03
C LEU A 449 19.55 -7.72 28.51
N GLY A 450 19.18 -8.97 28.78
CA GLY A 450 17.87 -9.51 28.42
C GLY A 450 16.72 -8.69 28.99
N VAL A 451 16.79 -8.36 30.29
CA VAL A 451 15.80 -7.49 30.96
C VAL A 451 15.81 -6.07 30.36
N ASN A 452 16.98 -5.51 30.02
CA ASN A 452 17.06 -4.18 29.41
C ASN A 452 16.46 -4.15 27.98
N LEU A 453 16.70 -5.19 27.19
CA LEU A 453 16.14 -5.37 25.85
C LEU A 453 14.62 -5.52 25.91
N HIS A 454 14.11 -6.39 26.80
CA HIS A 454 12.67 -6.59 26.96
C HIS A 454 11.95 -5.26 27.25
N MET A 455 12.41 -4.48 28.24
CA MET A 455 11.81 -3.17 28.58
C MET A 455 11.87 -2.15 27.42
N ARG A 456 12.85 -2.25 26.52
CA ARG A 456 12.94 -1.37 25.34
C ARG A 456 12.04 -1.83 24.20
N LEU A 457 11.92 -3.14 23.98
CA LEU A 457 10.99 -3.74 23.03
C LEU A 457 9.54 -3.32 23.36
N THR A 458 9.14 -3.36 24.64
CA THR A 458 7.82 -2.87 25.08
C THR A 458 7.55 -1.42 24.68
N ARG A 459 8.58 -0.54 24.73
CA ARG A 459 8.46 0.86 24.32
C ARG A 459 8.34 1.02 22.80
N ILE A 460 9.14 0.27 22.03
CA ILE A 460 9.07 0.30 20.56
C ILE A 460 7.69 -0.16 20.09
N VAL A 461 7.17 -1.25 20.65
CA VAL A 461 5.80 -1.72 20.37
C VAL A 461 4.75 -0.65 20.70
N HIS A 462 4.90 0.10 21.80
CA HIS A 462 3.98 1.21 22.11
C HIS A 462 4.05 2.37 21.10
N VAL A 463 5.27 2.74 20.66
CA VAL A 463 5.49 3.79 19.65
C VAL A 463 4.91 3.37 18.29
N GLU A 464 5.14 2.15 17.84
CA GLU A 464 4.61 1.60 16.59
C GLU A 464 3.08 1.51 16.61
N ASN A 465 2.48 1.04 17.72
CA ASN A 465 1.03 1.07 17.89
C ASN A 465 0.47 2.49 17.73
N SER A 466 1.16 3.49 18.31
CA SER A 466 0.77 4.90 18.21
C SER A 466 0.87 5.45 16.78
N MET A 467 1.92 5.08 16.04
CA MET A 467 2.05 5.41 14.60
C MET A 467 0.93 4.75 13.79
N SER A 468 0.68 3.46 13.99
CA SER A 468 -0.32 2.69 13.25
C SER A 468 -1.75 3.19 13.51
N GLU A 469 -2.11 3.51 14.74
CA GLU A 469 -3.42 4.12 15.05
C GLU A 469 -3.57 5.48 14.34
N PHE A 470 -2.53 6.32 14.39
CA PHE A 470 -2.54 7.62 13.76
C PHE A 470 -2.58 7.53 12.22
N ASP A 471 -1.85 6.60 11.62
CA ASP A 471 -1.90 6.30 10.18
C ASP A 471 -3.29 5.90 9.70
N ASN A 472 -4.00 5.06 10.46
CA ASN A 472 -5.36 4.68 10.15
C ASN A 472 -6.31 5.90 10.16
N ARG A 473 -6.11 6.85 11.08
CA ARG A 473 -6.81 8.14 11.12
C ARG A 473 -6.44 9.02 9.92
N LEU A 474 -5.16 9.12 9.54
CA LEU A 474 -4.72 9.84 8.33
C LEU A 474 -5.34 9.28 7.06
N LEU A 475 -5.37 7.95 6.90
CA LEU A 475 -5.97 7.27 5.75
C LEU A 475 -7.49 7.51 5.67
N PHE A 476 -8.18 7.50 6.82
CA PHE A 476 -9.60 7.86 6.89
C PHE A 476 -9.85 9.32 6.46
N TYR A 477 -9.10 10.28 7.00
CA TYR A 477 -9.24 11.68 6.62
C TYR A 477 -8.87 11.94 5.15
N LEU A 478 -7.83 11.28 4.61
CA LEU A 478 -7.45 11.40 3.20
C LEU A 478 -8.55 10.87 2.26
N ARG A 479 -9.28 9.82 2.65
CA ARG A 479 -10.47 9.35 1.91
C ARG A 479 -11.61 10.37 1.96
N CYS A 480 -11.88 10.95 3.13
CA CYS A 480 -12.92 11.97 3.28
C CYS A 480 -12.63 13.22 2.43
N LEU A 481 -11.38 13.70 2.45
CA LEU A 481 -10.93 14.83 1.60
C LEU A 481 -11.09 14.53 0.10
N ARG A 482 -10.72 13.33 -0.35
CA ARG A 482 -10.88 12.92 -1.76
C ARG A 482 -12.36 12.79 -2.18
N ARG A 483 -13.21 12.24 -1.31
CA ARG A 483 -14.67 12.17 -1.55
C ARG A 483 -15.27 13.57 -1.68
N ALA A 484 -14.91 14.47 -0.77
CA ALA A 484 -15.32 15.88 -0.86
C ALA A 484 -14.82 16.55 -2.16
N GLU A 485 -13.56 16.34 -2.56
CA GLU A 485 -13.03 16.89 -3.82
C GLU A 485 -13.78 16.35 -5.06
N ARG A 486 -14.12 15.04 -5.12
CA ARG A 486 -14.93 14.47 -6.21
C ARG A 486 -16.37 15.01 -6.24
N HIS A 487 -17.01 15.14 -5.08
CA HIS A 487 -18.36 15.72 -4.99
C HIS A 487 -18.36 17.20 -5.40
N ILE A 488 -17.34 17.96 -4.99
CA ILE A 488 -17.16 19.37 -5.39
C ILE A 488 -16.95 19.51 -6.91
N GLN A 489 -16.24 18.57 -7.56
CA GLN A 489 -16.10 18.56 -9.02
C GLN A 489 -17.44 18.36 -9.76
N ILE A 490 -18.38 17.59 -9.21
CA ILE A 490 -19.74 17.49 -9.75
C ILE A 490 -20.49 18.81 -9.56
N ILE A 491 -20.39 19.42 -8.37
CA ILE A 491 -21.03 20.70 -8.05
C ILE A 491 -20.48 21.84 -8.94
N GLU A 492 -19.18 21.82 -9.24
CA GLU A 492 -18.54 22.75 -10.19
C GLU A 492 -19.08 22.56 -11.63
N GLN A 493 -19.28 21.32 -12.08
CA GLN A 493 -19.95 21.05 -13.37
C GLN A 493 -21.40 21.55 -13.39
N ILE A 494 -22.14 21.41 -12.29
CA ILE A 494 -23.52 21.90 -12.15
C ILE A 494 -23.56 23.43 -12.26
N HIS A 495 -22.65 24.14 -11.58
CA HIS A 495 -22.50 25.59 -11.65
C HIS A 495 -22.11 26.08 -13.06
N GLN A 496 -21.22 25.37 -13.76
CA GLN A 496 -20.80 25.74 -15.12
C GLN A 496 -21.79 25.33 -16.23
N ALA A 497 -22.68 24.38 -15.98
CA ALA A 497 -23.59 23.81 -16.98
C ALA A 497 -24.49 24.83 -17.72
N PRO A 498 -25.04 25.89 -17.10
CA PRO A 498 -25.82 26.91 -17.81
C PRO A 498 -25.06 27.58 -18.95
N CYS A 499 -23.83 28.04 -18.69
CA CYS A 499 -23.00 28.74 -19.67
C CYS A 499 -22.48 27.77 -20.74
N ILE A 500 -22.05 26.57 -20.34
CA ILE A 500 -21.61 25.52 -21.26
C ILE A 500 -22.73 25.11 -22.23
N TYR A 501 -23.97 25.01 -21.74
CA TYR A 501 -25.13 24.70 -22.57
C TYR A 501 -25.42 25.80 -23.60
N VAL A 502 -25.45 27.08 -23.19
CA VAL A 502 -25.63 28.22 -24.11
C VAL A 502 -24.51 28.27 -25.17
N ALA A 503 -23.26 28.06 -24.76
CA ALA A 503 -22.12 28.01 -25.66
C ALA A 503 -22.21 26.86 -26.68
N ALA A 504 -22.55 25.65 -26.23
CA ALA A 504 -22.69 24.47 -27.09
C ALA A 504 -23.84 24.62 -28.11
N VAL A 505 -25.00 25.13 -27.67
CA VAL A 505 -26.14 25.46 -28.55
C VAL A 505 -25.74 26.49 -29.61
N THR A 506 -25.03 27.55 -29.21
CA THR A 506 -24.53 28.59 -30.11
C THR A 506 -23.55 28.03 -31.14
N GLU A 507 -22.60 27.20 -30.72
CA GLU A 507 -21.59 26.59 -31.59
C GLU A 507 -22.20 25.60 -32.60
N VAL A 508 -23.22 24.81 -32.19
CA VAL A 508 -23.96 23.93 -33.11
C VAL A 508 -24.62 24.75 -34.23
N VAL A 509 -25.31 25.85 -33.90
CA VAL A 509 -25.95 26.70 -34.92
C VAL A 509 -24.89 27.40 -35.78
N ARG A 510 -23.80 27.90 -35.20
CA ARG A 510 -22.68 28.51 -35.95
C ARG A 510 -22.11 27.53 -37.00
N ARG A 511 -21.86 26.28 -36.60
CA ARG A 511 -21.34 25.24 -37.49
C ARG A 511 -22.34 24.80 -38.57
N LYS A 512 -23.64 24.73 -38.24
CA LYS A 512 -24.69 24.44 -39.23
C LYS A 512 -24.87 25.57 -40.25
N ILE A 513 -24.73 26.83 -39.83
CA ILE A 513 -24.65 27.97 -40.77
C ILE A 513 -23.42 27.81 -41.67
N PHE A 514 -22.21 27.70 -41.10
CA PHE A 514 -20.98 27.60 -41.90
C PHE A 514 -20.98 26.43 -42.89
N SER A 515 -21.36 25.23 -42.46
CA SER A 515 -21.40 24.03 -43.31
C SER A 515 -22.50 24.06 -44.37
N GLY A 516 -23.56 24.85 -44.17
CA GLY A 516 -24.59 25.11 -45.18
C GLY A 516 -24.10 26.10 -46.25
N GLU A 517 -23.65 27.28 -45.83
CA GLU A 517 -23.16 28.35 -46.73
C GLU A 517 -21.93 27.87 -47.54
N PHE A 518 -20.98 27.18 -46.89
CA PHE A 518 -19.81 26.58 -47.56
C PHE A 518 -20.20 25.56 -48.61
N ARG A 519 -21.20 24.71 -48.32
CA ARG A 519 -21.66 23.67 -49.26
C ARG A 519 -22.34 24.29 -50.47
N LEU A 520 -23.21 25.29 -50.26
CA LEU A 520 -23.87 26.02 -51.35
C LEU A 520 -22.83 26.67 -52.28
N TRP A 521 -21.83 27.35 -51.70
CA TRP A 521 -20.74 27.97 -52.44
C TRP A 521 -19.88 26.95 -53.22
N ALA A 522 -19.41 25.88 -52.56
CA ALA A 522 -18.51 24.91 -53.17
C ALA A 522 -19.23 23.95 -54.15
N THR A 523 -20.51 23.64 -53.95
CA THR A 523 -21.32 22.92 -54.94
C THR A 523 -21.50 23.75 -56.20
N LYS A 524 -21.89 25.04 -56.09
CA LYS A 524 -21.98 25.92 -57.25
C LYS A 524 -20.64 26.05 -57.98
N LEU A 525 -19.54 26.19 -57.24
CA LEU A 525 -18.21 26.25 -57.83
C LEU A 525 -17.86 24.98 -58.60
N ALA A 526 -18.24 23.79 -58.10
CA ALA A 526 -18.05 22.53 -58.79
C ALA A 526 -18.89 22.42 -60.08
N GLU A 527 -20.16 22.84 -60.03
CA GLU A 527 -21.05 22.91 -61.20
C GLU A 527 -20.50 23.87 -62.28
N ASP A 528 -20.07 25.08 -61.89
CA ASP A 528 -19.46 26.06 -62.78
C ASP A 528 -18.18 25.51 -63.45
N PHE A 529 -17.30 24.84 -62.68
CA PHE A 529 -16.08 24.22 -63.20
C PHE A 529 -16.36 22.99 -64.09
N GLU A 530 -17.32 22.13 -63.73
CA GLU A 530 -17.72 20.99 -64.55
C GLU A 530 -18.24 21.43 -65.92
N ILE A 531 -19.08 22.46 -65.98
CA ILE A 531 -19.61 23.01 -67.25
C ILE A 531 -18.46 23.52 -68.14
N ILE A 532 -17.54 24.30 -67.59
CA ILE A 532 -16.39 24.86 -68.33
C ILE A 532 -15.47 23.73 -68.82
N HIS A 533 -15.18 22.75 -67.96
CA HIS A 533 -14.30 21.63 -68.27
C HIS A 533 -14.87 20.72 -69.36
N ASN A 534 -16.16 20.36 -69.26
CA ASN A 534 -16.83 19.50 -70.25
C ASN A 534 -16.94 20.19 -71.62
N GLU A 535 -17.22 21.50 -71.67
CA GLU A 535 -17.27 22.26 -72.94
C GLU A 535 -15.87 22.38 -73.59
N GLU A 536 -14.80 22.57 -72.82
CA GLU A 536 -13.43 22.58 -73.34
C GLU A 536 -12.97 21.20 -73.84
N ILE A 537 -13.27 20.12 -73.09
CA ILE A 537 -13.01 18.75 -73.56
C ILE A 537 -13.77 18.48 -74.86
N ARG A 538 -15.06 18.83 -74.93
CA ARG A 538 -15.89 18.65 -76.14
C ARG A 538 -15.31 19.40 -77.34
N ARG A 539 -14.79 20.63 -77.14
CA ARG A 539 -14.11 21.41 -78.19
C ARG A 539 -12.83 20.74 -78.68
N ARG A 540 -11.97 20.27 -77.76
CA ARG A 540 -10.72 19.57 -78.13
C ARG A 540 -10.99 18.26 -78.83
N GLN A 541 -11.97 17.48 -78.38
CA GLN A 541 -12.42 16.26 -79.05
C GLN A 541 -12.90 16.57 -80.47
N GLN A 542 -13.84 17.51 -80.64
CA GLN A 542 -14.38 17.90 -81.95
C GLN A 542 -13.31 18.47 -82.91
N PHE A 543 -12.28 19.14 -82.39
CA PHE A 543 -11.13 19.56 -83.19
C PHE A 543 -10.24 18.36 -83.58
N ASN A 544 -9.90 17.50 -82.63
CA ASN A 544 -9.02 16.35 -82.87
C ASN A 544 -9.65 15.27 -83.76
N GLU A 545 -10.99 15.11 -83.77
CA GLU A 545 -11.71 14.31 -84.79
C GLU A 545 -11.38 14.71 -86.24
N ASN A 546 -11.00 15.98 -86.47
CA ASN A 546 -10.67 16.51 -87.79
C ASN A 546 -9.15 16.73 -88.00
N PHE A 547 -8.37 16.84 -86.92
CA PHE A 547 -6.94 17.15 -86.95
C PHE A 547 -6.03 15.93 -86.73
N ASP A 548 -6.51 14.88 -86.06
CA ASP A 548 -5.73 13.68 -85.85
C ASP A 548 -5.56 12.91 -87.18
N GLY A 549 -4.39 12.29 -87.36
CA GLY A 549 -3.94 11.76 -88.65
C GLY A 549 -3.63 12.80 -89.75
N HIS A 550 -3.99 14.08 -89.59
CA HIS A 550 -3.68 15.11 -90.58
C HIS A 550 -2.19 15.50 -90.56
N PHE A 551 -1.58 15.74 -91.73
CA PHE A 551 -0.13 15.93 -91.83
C PHE A 551 0.40 17.16 -91.06
N LEU A 552 -0.45 18.18 -90.86
CA LEU A 552 -0.12 19.38 -90.08
C LEU A 552 0.06 19.11 -88.57
N ASN A 553 -0.39 17.96 -88.04
CA ASN A 553 -0.18 17.57 -86.64
C ASN A 553 1.31 17.62 -86.26
N LYS A 554 2.21 17.28 -87.20
CA LYS A 554 3.67 17.40 -87.04
C LYS A 554 4.20 18.83 -86.77
N LEU A 555 3.41 19.87 -87.04
CA LEU A 555 3.77 21.28 -86.77
C LEU A 555 3.20 21.80 -85.44
N PHE A 556 2.26 21.08 -84.82
CA PHE A 556 1.54 21.50 -83.63
C PHE A 556 1.50 20.36 -82.58
N PRO A 557 2.64 20.03 -81.95
CA PRO A 557 2.69 19.05 -80.87
C PRO A 557 1.86 19.53 -79.65
N GLY A 558 1.25 18.58 -78.93
CA GLY A 558 0.43 18.87 -77.74
C GLY A 558 -1.05 19.18 -78.03
N MET A 559 -1.50 19.22 -79.28
CA MET A 559 -2.93 19.43 -79.60
C MET A 559 -3.85 18.29 -79.11
N ASN A 560 -3.28 17.11 -78.83
CA ASN A 560 -4.00 15.97 -78.25
C ASN A 560 -4.13 16.06 -76.71
N ASP A 561 -3.53 17.06 -76.06
CA ASP A 561 -3.54 17.20 -74.60
C ASP A 561 -4.93 17.65 -74.10
N MET A 562 -5.50 16.89 -73.16
CA MET A 562 -6.77 17.24 -72.51
C MET A 562 -6.50 17.92 -71.15
N PRO A 563 -7.33 18.90 -70.73
CA PRO A 563 -7.22 19.48 -69.40
C PRO A 563 -7.51 18.42 -68.32
N PRO A 564 -6.82 18.44 -67.17
CA PRO A 564 -7.21 17.62 -66.02
C PRO A 564 -8.48 18.18 -65.37
N ALA A 565 -9.29 17.32 -64.74
CA ALA A 565 -10.41 17.75 -63.91
C ALA A 565 -9.88 18.44 -62.63
N PHE A 566 -10.52 19.53 -62.22
CA PHE A 566 -10.13 20.28 -61.02
C PHE A 566 -11.35 20.99 -60.43
N ALA A 567 -11.64 20.72 -59.16
CA ALA A 567 -12.81 21.21 -58.42
C ALA A 567 -14.19 20.78 -58.95
N ASN A 568 -14.28 19.97 -60.02
CA ASN A 568 -15.54 19.43 -60.58
C ASN A 568 -16.36 18.51 -59.62
N GLU A 569 -15.89 18.21 -58.41
CA GLU A 569 -16.57 17.32 -57.47
C GLU A 569 -17.22 18.10 -56.33
N THR A 570 -18.50 17.81 -56.04
CA THR A 570 -19.22 18.43 -54.91
C THR A 570 -18.57 18.11 -53.56
N PRO A 571 -18.51 19.07 -52.62
CA PRO A 571 -17.83 18.88 -51.33
C PRO A 571 -18.42 17.76 -50.48
N ILE A 572 -17.54 16.98 -49.83
CA ILE A 572 -17.92 15.91 -48.89
C ILE A 572 -18.79 16.49 -47.76
N ILE A 573 -19.87 15.79 -47.41
CA ILE A 573 -20.78 16.16 -46.34
C ILE A 573 -20.09 16.02 -44.97
N PHE A 574 -19.74 17.15 -44.35
CA PHE A 574 -19.37 17.25 -42.94
C PHE A 574 -20.54 17.77 -42.08
N ASP A 575 -20.35 17.72 -40.75
CA ASP A 575 -21.28 18.20 -39.71
C ASP A 575 -22.72 17.65 -39.71
N ALA A 576 -23.03 16.66 -40.55
CA ALA A 576 -24.34 15.98 -40.61
C ALA A 576 -24.72 15.13 -39.38
N ARG A 577 -23.88 15.10 -38.33
CA ARG A 577 -24.21 14.50 -37.02
C ARG A 577 -24.50 15.54 -35.93
N LEU A 578 -24.49 16.83 -36.24
CA LEU A 578 -24.85 17.87 -35.27
C LEU A 578 -26.36 17.82 -34.94
N PRO A 579 -26.76 18.08 -33.68
CA PRO A 579 -28.17 18.11 -33.26
C PRO A 579 -29.05 19.03 -34.10
N ASN A 580 -30.36 18.79 -34.13
CA ASN A 580 -31.27 19.59 -34.96
C ASN A 580 -31.71 20.93 -34.33
N ILE A 581 -30.73 21.70 -33.86
CA ILE A 581 -30.90 23.06 -33.32
C ILE A 581 -30.90 24.07 -34.47
N THR A 582 -31.73 25.11 -34.38
CA THR A 582 -31.89 26.21 -35.33
C THR A 582 -31.67 27.57 -34.65
N LYS A 583 -31.73 28.67 -35.41
CA LYS A 583 -31.69 30.01 -34.80
C LYS A 583 -32.90 30.26 -33.90
N SER A 584 -34.09 29.74 -34.23
CA SER A 584 -35.30 29.94 -33.41
C SER A 584 -35.17 29.30 -32.02
N ASP A 585 -34.34 28.26 -31.87
CA ASP A 585 -34.03 27.63 -30.58
C ASP A 585 -33.08 28.48 -29.74
N ILE A 586 -32.19 29.25 -30.39
CA ILE A 586 -31.35 30.27 -29.73
C ILE A 586 -32.19 31.49 -29.31
N ASP A 587 -33.07 31.96 -30.19
CA ASP A 587 -33.98 33.07 -29.88
C ASP A 587 -34.91 32.70 -28.70
N MET A 588 -35.35 31.43 -28.62
CA MET A 588 -36.06 30.86 -27.46
C MET A 588 -35.17 30.76 -26.21
N LEU A 589 -33.97 30.19 -26.31
CA LEU A 589 -33.06 30.05 -25.15
C LEU A 589 -32.71 31.42 -24.54
N SER A 590 -32.55 32.44 -25.38
CA SER A 590 -32.30 33.83 -24.97
C SER A 590 -33.46 34.44 -24.18
N SER A 591 -34.71 34.02 -24.41
CA SER A 591 -35.86 34.48 -23.61
C SER A 591 -35.98 33.76 -22.26
N HIS A 592 -35.37 32.58 -22.10
CA HIS A 592 -35.26 31.86 -20.83
C HIS A 592 -34.05 32.29 -20.00
N LEU A 593 -32.97 32.74 -20.64
CA LEU A 593 -31.69 33.12 -20.04
C LEU A 593 -31.21 34.49 -20.55
N PRO A 594 -31.88 35.61 -20.18
CA PRO A 594 -31.53 36.94 -20.67
C PRO A 594 -30.11 37.37 -20.26
N ASP A 595 -29.62 36.92 -19.10
CA ASP A 595 -28.33 37.30 -18.54
C ASP A 595 -27.14 36.67 -19.30
N LEU A 596 -27.34 35.51 -19.93
CA LEU A 596 -26.33 34.82 -20.77
C LEU A 596 -26.46 35.15 -22.26
N ALA A 597 -27.51 35.85 -22.68
CA ALA A 597 -27.68 36.28 -24.07
C ALA A 597 -26.48 37.05 -24.69
N PRO A 598 -25.70 37.87 -23.95
CA PRO A 598 -24.51 38.56 -24.49
C PRO A 598 -23.38 37.64 -24.98
N GLU A 599 -23.37 36.36 -24.58
CA GLU A 599 -22.36 35.40 -25.00
C GLU A 599 -22.62 34.82 -26.40
N ILE A 600 -23.86 34.93 -26.90
CA ILE A 600 -24.38 34.30 -28.12
C ILE A 600 -23.89 35.03 -29.37
N LYS A 601 -22.66 34.72 -29.80
CA LYS A 601 -21.98 35.36 -30.93
C LYS A 601 -22.10 34.56 -32.23
N LEU A 602 -23.27 34.65 -32.86
CA LEU A 602 -23.47 34.13 -34.21
C LEU A 602 -22.76 35.00 -35.28
N PRO A 603 -22.19 34.41 -36.35
CA PRO A 603 -21.54 35.14 -37.41
C PRO A 603 -22.56 35.98 -38.18
N ILE A 604 -22.28 37.27 -38.33
CA ILE A 604 -23.05 38.17 -39.18
C ILE A 604 -22.92 37.64 -40.62
N ARG A 605 -24.05 37.37 -41.27
CA ARG A 605 -24.07 37.07 -42.71
C ARG A 605 -23.46 38.26 -43.45
N ARG A 606 -22.41 37.99 -44.24
CA ARG A 606 -22.08 38.85 -45.37
C ARG A 606 -23.18 38.66 -46.41
N ASN A 607 -24.22 39.48 -46.31
CA ASN A 607 -25.08 39.74 -47.45
C ASN A 607 -24.21 40.38 -48.55
N GLU A 608 -24.58 40.10 -49.80
CA GLU A 608 -23.91 40.56 -51.03
C GLU A 608 -24.02 42.09 -51.22
#